data_AF-A0A2N0NDT5-F1
#
_entry.id   AF-A0A2N0NDT5-F1
#
_cell.length_a   1.000
_cell.length_b   1.000
_cell.length_c   1.000
_cell.angle_alpha   90.00
_cell.angle_beta   90.00
_cell.angle_gamma   90.00
#
_symmetry.space_group_name_H-M   'P 1'
#
loop_
_entity.id
_entity.type
_entity.pdbx_description
1 polymer ?
#
loop_
_entity_poly.entity_id
_entity_poly.type
_entity_poly.pdbx_seq_one_letter_code
_entity_poly.pdbx_strand_id
1 'polypeptide(L)'
;MGDFNLISNGHIDRTPPQHISKSIFFNDLETIGLIDSHRKLNKEVPGNAYHREGVSTRIDQIWISENLSNNLMNFSITPSMFITHSDHDIMEKYNQEVIEDKVNITEYSQEDIDRYWDKLNSFIVSAADSKLPKKQPTNDHICGH
;
A
#
# COMPACT_ATOMS: atom_id res chain seq x y z
N MET A 1 3.70 2.77 4.86
CA MET A 1 2.52 3.59 5.20
C MET A 1 2.47 4.76 4.23
N GLY A 2 1.28 5.24 3.87
CA GLY A 2 1.13 6.45 3.07
C GLY A 2 -0.08 6.37 2.13
N ASP A 3 -0.18 7.35 1.25
CA ASP A 3 -1.17 7.42 0.17
C ASP A 3 -0.75 6.54 -1.01
N PHE A 4 -1.51 5.49 -1.27
CA PHE A 4 -1.27 4.58 -2.40
C PHE A 4 -2.02 4.99 -3.67
N ASN A 5 -2.97 5.93 -3.60
CA ASN A 5 -3.91 6.23 -4.68
C ASN A 5 -4.62 4.97 -5.25
N LEU A 6 -4.73 3.91 -4.45
CA LEU A 6 -5.28 2.62 -4.84
C LEU A 6 -6.31 2.14 -3.81
N ILE A 7 -7.42 1.59 -4.29
CA ILE A 7 -8.50 1.05 -3.48
C ILE A 7 -8.43 -0.48 -3.52
N SER A 8 -8.43 -1.12 -2.35
CA SER A 8 -8.36 -2.59 -2.26
C SER A 8 -9.73 -3.24 -2.49
N ASN A 9 -10.79 -2.73 -1.84
CA ASN A 9 -12.16 -3.20 -2.03
C ASN A 9 -13.15 -2.04 -2.14
N GLY A 10 -13.56 -1.69 -3.36
CA GLY A 10 -14.44 -0.54 -3.62
C GLY A 10 -15.85 -0.62 -3.01
N HIS A 11 -16.29 -1.77 -2.48
CA HIS A 11 -17.58 -1.84 -1.77
C HIS A 11 -17.52 -1.27 -0.35
N ILE A 12 -16.36 -1.35 0.31
CA ILE A 12 -16.16 -0.96 1.72
C ILE A 12 -15.10 0.13 1.91
N ASP A 13 -14.20 0.29 0.93
CA ASP A 13 -13.13 1.29 0.93
C ASP A 13 -13.52 2.54 0.13
N ARG A 14 -14.77 2.64 -0.34
CA ARG A 14 -15.28 3.80 -1.07
C ARG A 14 -16.74 4.06 -0.74
N THR A 15 -17.08 5.34 -0.66
CA THR A 15 -18.45 5.83 -0.59
C THR A 15 -18.61 6.94 -1.63
N PRO A 16 -19.41 6.81 -2.72
CA PRO A 16 -20.09 5.66 -3.31
C PRO A 16 -19.52 4.25 -3.21
N PRO A 17 -20.20 3.19 -2.72
CA PRO A 17 -19.74 1.84 -3.04
C PRO A 17 -19.63 1.65 -4.56
N GLN A 18 -18.55 1.05 -5.03
CA GLN A 18 -18.33 0.74 -6.44
C GLN A 18 -17.56 -0.56 -6.59
N HIS A 19 -17.89 -1.33 -7.61
CA HIS A 19 -17.12 -2.51 -7.95
C HIS A 19 -15.75 -2.11 -8.52
N ILE A 20 -14.69 -2.31 -7.72
CA ILE A 20 -13.30 -2.06 -8.10
C ILE A 20 -12.53 -3.35 -7.92
N SER A 21 -11.80 -3.79 -8.95
CA SER A 21 -10.92 -4.95 -8.85
C SER A 21 -9.70 -4.62 -8.01
N LYS A 22 -9.38 -5.47 -7.04
CA LYS A 22 -8.16 -5.36 -6.25
C LYS A 22 -6.92 -5.34 -7.16
N SER A 23 -6.05 -4.35 -6.97
CA SER A 23 -4.80 -4.23 -7.72
C SER A 23 -3.88 -5.42 -7.46
N ILE A 24 -3.15 -5.87 -8.49
CA ILE A 24 -2.10 -6.89 -8.34
C ILE A 24 -1.04 -6.49 -7.31
N PHE A 25 -0.78 -5.18 -7.19
CA PHE A 25 0.15 -4.63 -6.20
C PHE A 25 -0.19 -5.09 -4.77
N PHE A 26 -1.46 -5.11 -4.39
CA PHE A 26 -1.86 -5.57 -3.05
C PHE A 26 -1.67 -7.07 -2.87
N ASN A 27 -1.83 -7.86 -3.95
CA ASN A 27 -1.56 -9.29 -3.90
C ASN A 27 -0.05 -9.57 -3.73
N ASP A 28 0.80 -8.75 -4.34
CA ASP A 28 2.25 -8.85 -4.18
C ASP A 28 2.66 -8.53 -2.73
N LEU A 29 2.06 -7.50 -2.11
CA LEU A 29 2.29 -7.19 -0.68
C LEU A 29 1.89 -8.37 0.23
N GLU A 30 0.74 -8.98 -0.03
CA GLU A 30 0.30 -10.16 0.71
C GLU A 30 1.24 -11.35 0.52
N THR A 31 1.75 -11.54 -0.69
CA THR A 31 2.68 -12.64 -1.03
C THR A 31 4.00 -12.52 -0.27
N ILE A 32 4.48 -11.30 0.01
CA ILE A 32 5.68 -11.06 0.81
C ILE A 32 5.40 -10.99 2.33
N GLY A 33 4.20 -11.37 2.78
CA GLY A 33 3.83 -11.47 4.19
C GLY A 33 3.46 -10.14 4.85
N LEU A 34 3.09 -9.13 4.06
CA LEU A 34 2.53 -7.88 4.58
C LEU A 34 1.00 -7.95 4.64
N ILE A 35 0.45 -7.31 5.67
CA ILE A 35 -0.99 -7.29 5.94
C ILE A 35 -1.44 -5.83 6.04
N ASP A 36 -2.57 -5.52 5.40
CA ASP A 36 -3.31 -4.28 5.63
C ASP A 36 -3.80 -4.24 7.08
N SER A 37 -3.11 -3.42 7.87
CA SER A 37 -3.28 -3.37 9.32
C SER A 37 -4.69 -2.90 9.72
N HIS A 38 -5.30 -1.97 8.99
CA HIS A 38 -6.66 -1.55 9.27
C HIS A 38 -7.66 -2.68 8.98
N ARG A 39 -7.53 -3.41 7.86
CA ARG A 39 -8.45 -4.52 7.53
C ARG A 39 -8.27 -5.74 8.43
N LYS A 40 -7.10 -5.92 9.03
CA LYS A 40 -6.87 -6.93 10.07
C LYS A 40 -7.77 -6.72 11.29
N LEU A 41 -7.88 -5.49 11.78
CA LEU A 41 -8.74 -5.14 12.93
C LEU A 41 -10.20 -4.93 12.52
N ASN A 42 -10.41 -4.22 11.41
CA ASN A 42 -11.69 -3.71 10.98
C ASN A 42 -12.06 -4.30 9.62
N LYS A 43 -12.63 -5.50 9.61
CA LYS A 43 -12.96 -6.22 8.37
C LYS A 43 -13.94 -5.45 7.48
N GLU A 44 -14.94 -4.82 8.09
CA GLU A 44 -16.07 -4.21 7.36
C GLU A 44 -16.32 -2.73 7.70
N VAL A 45 -15.64 -2.19 8.71
CA VAL A 45 -15.80 -0.78 9.09
C VAL A 45 -15.14 0.10 8.02
N PRO A 46 -15.79 1.17 7.53
CA PRO A 46 -15.16 2.15 6.65
C PRO A 46 -13.96 2.80 7.35
N GLY A 47 -12.84 2.90 6.63
CA GLY A 47 -11.65 3.61 7.09
C GLY A 47 -11.26 4.70 6.10
N ASN A 48 -12.25 5.37 5.49
CA ASN A 48 -11.97 6.41 4.51
C ASN A 48 -11.27 7.58 5.20
N ALA A 49 -10.14 7.98 4.62
CA ALA A 49 -9.38 9.14 5.07
C ALA A 49 -9.34 10.22 3.99
N TYR A 50 -9.59 9.86 2.73
CA TYR A 50 -9.66 10.82 1.63
C TYR A 50 -11.10 11.23 1.33
N HIS A 51 -11.36 12.52 1.17
CA HIS A 51 -12.69 13.09 0.97
C HIS A 51 -12.69 14.20 -0.09
N ARG A 52 -13.34 13.97 -1.23
CA ARG A 52 -13.48 14.98 -2.28
C ARG A 52 -14.79 14.84 -3.04
N GLU A 53 -15.48 15.96 -3.24
CA GLU A 53 -16.63 16.07 -4.17
C GLU A 53 -17.71 14.99 -3.95
N GLY A 54 -18.02 14.68 -2.69
CA GLY A 54 -19.03 13.67 -2.33
C GLY A 54 -18.56 12.21 -2.47
N VAL A 55 -17.28 12.00 -2.77
CA VAL A 55 -16.62 10.69 -2.77
C VAL A 55 -15.64 10.62 -1.60
N SER A 56 -15.73 9.54 -0.82
CA SER A 56 -14.80 9.24 0.26
C SER A 56 -14.09 7.92 -0.04
N THR A 57 -12.77 7.85 0.10
CA THR A 57 -11.97 6.64 -0.21
C THR A 57 -10.91 6.33 0.85
N ARG A 58 -10.56 5.04 0.97
CA ARG A 58 -9.43 4.57 1.77
C ARG A 58 -8.24 4.26 0.84
N ILE A 59 -7.48 5.31 0.52
CA ILE A 59 -6.26 5.24 -0.30
C ILE A 59 -4.98 5.38 0.54
N ASP A 60 -5.10 6.01 1.71
CA ASP A 60 -4.10 5.98 2.77
C ASP A 60 -4.12 4.63 3.48
N GLN A 61 -2.98 3.92 3.45
CA GLN A 61 -2.88 2.57 3.97
C GLN A 61 -1.59 2.34 4.75
N ILE A 62 -1.69 1.49 5.76
CA ILE A 62 -0.56 1.04 6.55
C ILE A 62 -0.48 -0.48 6.42
N TRP A 63 0.59 -0.93 5.75
CA TRP A 63 0.93 -2.34 5.60
C TRP A 63 2.06 -2.69 6.56
N ILE A 64 1.89 -3.77 7.33
CA ILE A 64 2.83 -4.24 8.34
C ILE A 64 3.10 -5.73 8.15
N SER A 65 4.26 -6.22 8.61
CA SER A 65 4.53 -7.65 8.61
C SER A 65 3.56 -8.40 9.53
N GLU A 66 3.26 -9.65 9.19
CA GLU A 66 2.37 -10.49 9.98
C GLU A 66 2.78 -10.56 11.47
N ASN A 67 4.08 -10.65 11.76
CA ASN A 67 4.61 -10.69 13.12
C ASN A 67 4.24 -9.43 13.93
N LEU A 68 4.34 -8.24 13.32
CA LEU A 68 3.99 -6.98 13.97
C LEU A 68 2.47 -6.80 14.11
N SER A 69 1.68 -7.51 13.30
CA SER A 69 0.22 -7.38 13.33
C SER A 69 -0.42 -7.92 14.60
N ASN A 70 0.26 -8.80 15.33
CA ASN A 70 -0.24 -9.39 16.58
C ASN A 70 -0.34 -8.37 17.72
N ASN A 71 0.50 -7.32 17.68
CA ASN A 71 0.53 -6.27 18.70
C ASN A 71 -0.36 -5.08 18.32
N LEU A 72 -1.13 -5.16 17.24
CA LEU A 72 -1.94 -4.06 16.74
C LEU A 72 -3.23 -3.93 17.59
N MET A 73 -3.42 -2.77 18.22
CA MET A 73 -4.55 -2.52 19.14
C MET A 73 -5.70 -1.80 18.45
N ASN A 74 -5.42 -0.66 17.82
CA ASN A 74 -6.47 0.18 17.26
C ASN A 74 -5.95 1.18 16.20
N PHE A 75 -6.88 1.82 15.49
CA PHE A 75 -6.64 2.97 14.63
C PHE A 75 -7.46 4.18 15.08
N SER A 76 -6.91 5.36 14.85
CA SER A 76 -7.67 6.62 14.86
C SER A 76 -7.56 7.27 13.48
N ILE A 77 -8.69 7.79 13.01
CA ILE A 77 -8.77 8.63 11.81
C ILE A 77 -9.32 9.97 12.26
N THR A 78 -8.51 11.01 12.16
CA THR A 78 -8.85 12.36 12.62
C THR A 78 -9.07 13.28 11.43
N PRO A 79 -10.27 13.90 11.31
CA PRO A 79 -10.55 14.89 10.28
C PRO A 79 -9.51 16.00 10.25
N SER A 80 -8.81 16.16 9.12
CA SER A 80 -7.75 17.18 9.00
C SER A 80 -8.26 18.50 8.45
N MET A 81 -9.47 18.52 7.86
CA MET A 81 -10.04 19.69 7.19
C MET A 81 -10.01 20.95 8.07
N PHE A 82 -10.28 20.80 9.37
CA PHE A 82 -10.31 21.91 10.32
C PHE A 82 -8.94 22.32 10.86
N ILE A 83 -7.91 21.52 10.60
CA ILE A 83 -6.53 21.74 11.08
C ILE A 83 -5.66 22.29 9.95
N THR A 84 -5.71 21.64 8.78
CA THR A 84 -4.82 21.91 7.65
C THR A 84 -5.53 22.22 6.34
N HIS A 85 -6.86 22.12 6.28
CA HIS A 85 -7.66 22.22 5.05
C HIS A 85 -7.29 21.16 3.98
N SER A 86 -6.78 20.01 4.42
CA SER A 86 -6.48 18.87 3.56
C SER A 86 -7.74 18.05 3.25
N ASP A 87 -7.77 17.42 2.07
CA ASP A 87 -8.76 16.42 1.68
C ASP A 87 -8.39 15.01 2.18
N HIS A 88 -7.21 14.83 2.76
CA HIS A 88 -6.78 13.63 3.49
C HIS A 88 -6.80 13.85 5.01
N ASP A 89 -7.43 12.93 5.74
CA ASP A 89 -7.45 12.84 7.20
C ASP A 89 -6.16 12.22 7.76
N ILE A 90 -5.89 12.49 9.04
CA ILE A 90 -4.70 11.98 9.73
C ILE A 90 -5.00 10.58 10.26
N MET A 91 -4.22 9.58 9.80
CA MET A 91 -4.29 8.20 10.27
C MET A 91 -3.20 7.89 11.29
N GLU A 92 -3.59 7.48 12.49
CA GLU A 92 -2.69 6.98 13.53
C GLU A 92 -3.00 5.53 13.88
N LYS A 93 -1.96 4.73 14.11
CA LYS A 93 -2.08 3.37 14.64
C LYS A 93 -1.61 3.33 16.09
N TYR A 94 -2.30 2.55 16.92
CA TYR A 94 -1.87 2.23 18.27
C TYR A 94 -1.50 0.76 18.33
N ASN A 95 -0.31 0.49 18.86
CA ASN A 95 0.13 -0.86 19.18
C ASN A 95 0.01 -1.06 20.69
N GLN A 96 -0.23 -2.29 21.13
CA GLN A 96 0.04 -2.67 22.50
C GLN A 96 1.53 -2.42 22.74
N GLU A 97 1.87 -1.56 23.70
CA GLU A 97 3.23 -1.57 24.26
C GLU A 97 3.42 -2.94 24.88
N VAL A 98 3.98 -3.87 24.11
CA VAL A 98 4.69 -4.96 24.74
C VAL A 98 5.93 -4.27 25.30
N ILE A 99 6.07 -4.26 26.62
CA ILE A 99 7.40 -4.15 27.23
C ILE A 99 8.10 -5.45 26.84
N GLU A 100 8.51 -5.50 25.57
CA GLU A 100 9.40 -6.51 25.04
C GLU A 100 10.71 -6.23 25.76
N ASP A 101 10.95 -7.03 26.79
CA ASP A 101 12.22 -7.24 27.44
C ASP A 101 13.28 -7.38 26.33
N LYS A 102 13.86 -6.23 25.94
CA LYS A 102 14.80 -6.06 24.83
C LYS A 102 14.58 -7.10 23.73
N VAL A 103 13.52 -6.99 22.93
CA VAL A 103 13.60 -7.58 21.59
C VAL A 103 14.90 -7.06 21.01
N ASN A 104 15.79 -8.00 20.72
CA ASN A 104 17.05 -7.75 20.07
C ASN A 104 16.68 -7.21 18.68
N ILE A 105 16.40 -5.91 18.60
CA ILE A 105 16.34 -5.18 17.36
C ILE A 105 17.76 -5.33 16.85
N THR A 106 17.99 -6.38 16.07
CA THR A 106 19.17 -6.45 15.24
C THR A 106 18.99 -5.24 14.35
N GLU A 107 19.70 -4.15 14.66
CA GLU A 107 19.81 -3.01 13.76
C GLU A 107 20.21 -3.62 12.42
N TYR A 108 19.28 -3.63 11.46
CA TYR A 108 19.58 -4.07 10.12
C TYR A 108 20.76 -3.21 9.65
N SER A 109 21.84 -3.87 9.25
CA SER A 109 22.96 -3.14 8.68
C SER A 109 22.47 -2.42 7.41
N GLN A 110 23.19 -1.37 7.00
CA GLN A 110 22.91 -0.71 5.72
C GLN A 110 22.91 -1.72 4.56
N GLU A 111 23.75 -2.76 4.64
CA GLU A 111 23.83 -3.85 3.66
C GLU A 111 22.54 -4.69 3.60
N ASP A 112 21.91 -4.95 4.75
CA ASP A 112 20.62 -5.65 4.79
C ASP A 112 19.52 -4.81 4.14
N ILE A 113 19.50 -3.50 4.42
CA ILE A 113 18.56 -2.53 3.83
C ILE A 113 18.74 -2.46 2.32
N ASP A 114 19.98 -2.31 1.85
CA ASP A 114 20.33 -2.24 0.43
C ASP A 114 19.93 -3.53 -0.29
N ARG A 115 20.17 -4.69 0.32
CA ARG A 115 19.73 -5.99 -0.23
C ARG A 115 18.21 -6.08 -0.38
N TYR A 116 17.44 -5.55 0.56
CA TYR A 116 15.98 -5.52 0.44
C TYR A 116 15.51 -4.57 -0.66
N TRP A 117 16.16 -3.40 -0.79
CA TRP A 117 15.90 -2.46 -1.87
C TRP A 117 16.17 -3.07 -3.25
N ASP A 118 17.29 -3.78 -3.42
CA ASP A 118 17.64 -4.44 -4.67
C ASP A 118 16.61 -5.50 -5.07
N LYS A 119 16.13 -6.28 -4.10
CA LYS A 119 15.05 -7.26 -4.32
C LYS A 119 13.78 -6.56 -4.79
N LEU A 120 13.35 -5.52 -4.08
CA LEU A 120 12.13 -4.78 -4.42
C LEU A 120 12.23 -4.15 -5.82
N ASN A 121 13.36 -3.52 -6.14
CA ASN A 121 13.61 -2.93 -7.45
C ASN A 121 13.59 -3.98 -8.56
N SER A 122 14.20 -5.15 -8.35
CA SER A 122 14.19 -6.25 -9.31
C SER A 122 12.76 -6.73 -9.62
N PHE A 123 11.91 -6.85 -8.60
CA PHE A 123 10.49 -7.18 -8.78
C PHE A 123 9.74 -6.12 -9.60
N ILE A 124 9.94 -4.84 -9.28
CA ILE A 124 9.28 -3.73 -9.99
C ILE A 124 9.70 -3.70 -11.46
N VAL A 125 10.99 -3.83 -11.76
CA VAL A 125 11.53 -3.85 -13.13
C VAL A 125 10.96 -5.05 -13.89
N SER A 126 11.00 -6.23 -13.29
CA SER A 126 10.46 -7.45 -13.91
C SER A 126 8.97 -7.33 -14.21
N ALA A 127 8.19 -6.73 -13.31
CA ALA A 127 6.78 -6.47 -13.51
C ALA A 127 6.54 -5.47 -14.64
N ALA A 128 7.33 -4.40 -14.73
CA ALA A 128 7.25 -3.41 -15.80
C ALA A 128 7.57 -4.03 -17.17
N ASP A 129 8.65 -4.82 -17.27
CA ASP A 129 9.05 -5.51 -18.51
C ASP A 129 7.99 -6.52 -18.98
N SER A 130 7.26 -7.14 -18.05
CA SER A 130 6.17 -8.05 -18.39
C SER A 130 4.94 -7.37 -19.00
N LYS A 131 4.77 -6.06 -18.75
CA LYS A 131 3.59 -5.28 -19.16
C LYS A 131 3.84 -4.31 -20.32
N LEU A 132 5.10 -4.04 -20.66
CA LEU A 132 5.43 -3.18 -21.79
C LEU A 132 5.44 -3.97 -23.10
N PRO A 133 4.66 -3.57 -24.13
CA PRO A 133 4.70 -4.22 -25.43
C PRO A 133 6.09 -4.06 -26.05
N LYS A 134 6.77 -5.17 -26.34
CA LYS A 134 8.04 -5.17 -27.06
C LYS A 134 7.80 -4.60 -28.45
N LYS A 135 8.36 -3.42 -28.75
CA LYS A 135 8.37 -2.87 -30.11
C LYS A 135 9.07 -3.89 -31.03
N GLN A 136 8.32 -4.45 -31.98
CA GLN A 136 8.92 -5.17 -33.08
C GLN A 136 9.64 -4.15 -33.98
N PRO A 137 10.89 -4.40 -34.40
CA PRO A 137 11.52 -3.55 -35.40
C PRO A 137 10.74 -3.69 -36.71
N THR A 138 10.15 -2.59 -37.18
CA THR A 138 9.60 -2.52 -38.53
C THR A 138 10.76 -2.51 -39.51
N ASN A 139 10.93 -3.61 -40.25
CA ASN A 139 11.83 -3.67 -41.39
C ASN A 139 11.25 -2.83 -42.52
N ASP A 140 11.47 -1.52 -42.48
CA ASP A 140 11.16 -0.65 -43.60
C ASP A 140 12.09 -1.00 -44.77
N HIS A 141 11.45 -1.33 -45.89
CA HIS A 141 12.07 -1.74 -47.14
C HIS A 141 13.12 -0.74 -47.62
N ILE A 142 14.35 -1.22 -47.82
CA ILE A 142 15.31 -0.59 -48.72
C ILE A 142 14.79 -0.83 -50.14
N CYS A 143 14.09 0.16 -50.70
CA CYS A 143 13.78 0.21 -52.12
C CYS A 143 14.97 0.82 -52.85
N GLY A 144 15.75 -0.01 -53.54
CA GLY A 144 16.80 0.41 -54.47
C GLY A 144 16.31 0.29 -55.90
N HIS A 145 16.26 1.41 -56.61
CA HIS A 145 16.30 1.50 -58.07
C HIS A 145 17.44 2.44 -58.46
#